data_AF-A0A6A3R901-F1
#
_entry.id   AF-A0A6A3R901-F1
#
_cell.length_a   1.000
_cell.length_b   1.000
_cell.length_c   1.000
_cell.angle_alpha   90.00
_cell.angle_beta   90.00
_cell.angle_gamma   90.00
#
_symmetry.space_group_name_H-M   'P 1'
#
loop_
_entity.id
_entity.type
_entity.pdbx_description
1 polymer ?
#
loop_
_entity_poly.entity_id
_entity_poly.type
_entity_poly.pdbx_seq_one_letter_code
_entity_poly.pdbx_strand_id
1 'polypeptide(L)'
;MSPNASNPNEILNDTNYFLWEFNARMALARKGLQGHVTAMKPEDAGRRETEEWKAADMKALAIVAKMLSPTYQSMIRESTTAFEAWETLRGFFVKQTLHNRVQLRKELHAFALGQGEDLMKHIVRFDDLCSRLAAVGETVSEDERLVILLGSLPPEYDAMVRIIEAHGKMTLLDAKEMLRREFEVVKKREEKE
;
A
#
# COMPACT_ATOMS: atom_id res chain seq x y z
N MET A 1 21.07 29.29 4.13
CA MET A 1 19.96 28.71 3.37
C MET A 1 20.10 27.20 3.45
N SER A 2 19.27 26.53 4.25
CA SER A 2 19.32 25.07 4.36
C SER A 2 18.87 24.45 3.03
N PRO A 3 19.53 23.38 2.56
CA PRO A 3 19.06 22.66 1.37
C PRO A 3 17.71 22.06 1.73
N ASN A 4 16.70 22.41 0.94
CA ASN A 4 15.34 21.92 1.06
C ASN A 4 15.40 20.41 0.73
N ALA A 5 15.64 19.58 1.73
CA ALA A 5 15.56 18.14 1.59
C ALA A 5 14.10 17.82 1.29
N SER A 6 13.76 17.64 0.01
CA SER A 6 12.46 17.15 -0.40
C SER A 6 12.17 15.88 0.38
N ASN A 7 11.08 15.89 1.14
CA ASN A 7 10.67 14.74 1.92
C ASN A 7 10.50 13.57 0.95
N PRO A 8 11.14 12.40 1.17
CA PRO A 8 11.09 11.29 0.21
C PRO A 8 9.67 10.80 -0.11
N ASN A 9 8.70 11.13 0.75
CA ASN A 9 7.27 10.84 0.57
C ASN A 9 6.53 11.87 -0.32
N GLU A 10 7.20 12.95 -0.75
CA GLU A 10 6.64 13.97 -1.65
C GLU A 10 6.88 13.67 -3.13
N ILE A 11 7.88 12.84 -3.45
CA ILE A 11 8.24 12.49 -4.83
C ILE A 11 7.67 11.11 -5.17
N LEU A 12 6.93 11.01 -6.28
CA LEU A 12 6.33 9.76 -6.74
C LEU A 12 7.39 8.71 -7.13
N ASN A 13 7.22 7.50 -6.60
CA ASN A 13 7.96 6.27 -6.89
C ASN A 13 6.98 5.08 -7.05
N ASP A 14 7.52 3.90 -7.39
CA ASP A 14 6.72 2.69 -7.67
C ASP A 14 5.87 2.19 -6.49
N THR A 15 6.16 2.64 -5.26
CA THR A 15 5.60 2.10 -4.02
C THR A 15 4.74 3.08 -3.22
N ASN A 16 4.74 4.37 -3.56
CA ASN A 16 4.12 5.40 -2.73
C ASN A 16 2.94 6.13 -3.39
N TYR A 17 2.37 5.61 -4.48
CA TYR A 17 1.34 6.30 -5.25
C TYR A 17 0.18 6.86 -4.41
N PHE A 18 -0.40 6.09 -3.48
CA PHE A 18 -1.54 6.58 -2.68
C PHE A 18 -1.16 7.72 -1.72
N LEU A 19 0.04 7.62 -1.12
CA LEU A 19 0.55 8.67 -0.25
C LEU A 19 0.91 9.92 -1.05
N TRP A 20 1.55 9.73 -2.21
CA TRP A 20 1.82 10.81 -3.16
C TRP A 20 0.53 11.47 -3.65
N GLU A 21 -0.49 10.70 -4.02
CA GLU A 21 -1.77 11.19 -4.53
C GLU A 21 -2.43 12.09 -3.48
N PHE A 22 -2.45 11.64 -2.22
CA PHE A 22 -2.96 12.43 -1.11
C PHE A 22 -2.15 13.73 -0.93
N ASN A 23 -0.82 13.65 -0.89
CA ASN A 23 0.05 14.81 -0.73
C ASN A 23 -0.09 15.81 -1.88
N ALA A 24 -0.19 15.33 -3.12
CA ALA A 24 -0.36 16.16 -4.31
C ALA A 24 -1.73 16.85 -4.32
N ARG A 25 -2.81 16.16 -3.92
CA ARG A 25 -4.13 16.79 -3.71
C ARG A 25 -4.05 17.91 -2.67
N MET A 26 -3.34 17.68 -1.56
CA MET A 26 -3.16 18.72 -0.52
C MET A 26 -2.32 19.90 -1.03
N ALA A 27 -1.28 19.66 -1.83
CA ALA A 27 -0.47 20.71 -2.44
C ALA A 27 -1.29 21.59 -3.40
N LEU A 28 -2.14 20.97 -4.23
CA LEU A 28 -3.05 21.68 -5.13
C LEU A 28 -4.14 22.44 -4.37
N ALA A 29 -4.74 21.82 -3.34
CA ALA A 29 -5.78 22.44 -2.52
C ALA A 29 -5.28 23.72 -1.81
N ARG A 30 -4.05 23.70 -1.27
CA ARG A 30 -3.40 24.89 -0.68
C ARG A 30 -3.25 26.06 -1.65
N LYS A 31 -3.31 25.81 -2.96
CA LYS A 31 -3.23 26.82 -4.02
C LYS A 31 -4.59 27.11 -4.68
N GLY A 32 -5.67 26.47 -4.22
CA GLY A 32 -6.99 26.58 -4.83
C GLY A 32 -7.09 25.87 -6.20
N LEU A 33 -6.18 24.95 -6.50
CA LEU A 33 -6.04 24.34 -7.83
C LEU A 33 -6.59 22.90 -7.92
N GLN A 34 -7.21 22.38 -6.86
CA GLN A 34 -7.69 21.00 -6.81
C GLN A 34 -8.71 20.65 -7.92
N GLY A 35 -9.49 21.63 -8.38
CA GLY A 35 -10.45 21.44 -9.47
C GLY A 35 -9.81 21.11 -10.83
N HIS A 36 -8.52 21.40 -11.01
CA HIS A 36 -7.80 21.16 -12.27
C HIS A 36 -7.38 19.69 -12.48
N VAL A 37 -7.38 18.89 -11.42
CA VAL A 37 -7.09 17.43 -11.50
C VAL A 37 -8.34 16.57 -11.36
N THR A 38 -9.52 17.18 -11.42
CA THR A 38 -10.80 16.50 -11.32
C THR A 38 -11.56 16.60 -12.64
N ALA A 39 -12.38 15.60 -12.93
CA ALA A 39 -13.29 15.67 -14.07
C ALA A 39 -14.21 16.90 -13.90
N MET A 40 -14.16 17.80 -14.86
CA MET A 40 -15.03 18.96 -14.91
C MET A 40 -16.40 18.54 -15.45
N LYS A 41 -17.46 19.12 -14.90
CA LYS A 41 -18.82 18.89 -15.41
C LYS A 41 -19.00 19.53 -16.79
N PRO A 42 -19.85 18.98 -17.67
CA PRO A 42 -20.10 19.55 -18.99
C PRO A 42 -20.56 21.01 -18.97
N GLU A 43 -21.34 21.39 -17.95
CA GLU A 43 -21.84 22.76 -17.73
C GLU A 43 -20.74 23.81 -17.51
N ASP A 44 -19.54 23.40 -17.12
CA ASP A 44 -18.41 24.28 -16.85
C ASP A 44 -17.36 24.31 -17.97
N ALA A 45 -17.58 23.59 -19.07
CA ALA A 45 -16.60 23.40 -20.14
C ALA A 45 -16.10 24.74 -20.74
N GLY A 46 -16.99 25.74 -20.87
CA GLY A 46 -16.62 27.07 -21.37
C GLY A 46 -15.60 27.80 -20.49
N ARG A 47 -15.48 27.46 -19.20
CA ARG A 47 -14.44 28.04 -18.33
C ARG A 47 -13.03 27.62 -18.75
N ARG A 48 -12.85 26.48 -19.44
CA ARG A 48 -11.52 25.99 -19.87
C ARG A 48 -10.85 26.86 -20.92
N GLU A 49 -11.65 27.63 -21.64
CA GLU A 49 -11.16 28.45 -22.74
C GLU A 49 -10.62 29.81 -22.26
N THR A 50 -10.92 30.21 -21.02
CA THR A 50 -10.42 31.48 -20.48
C THR A 50 -8.92 31.39 -20.20
N GLU A 51 -8.22 32.49 -20.44
CA GLU A 51 -6.78 32.59 -20.19
C GLU A 51 -6.45 32.42 -18.70
N GLU A 52 -7.33 32.88 -17.80
CA GLU A 52 -7.17 32.66 -16.36
C GLU A 52 -7.20 31.17 -16.00
N TRP A 53 -8.11 30.40 -16.61
CA TRP A 53 -8.19 28.96 -16.38
C TRP A 53 -6.94 28.26 -16.91
N LYS A 54 -6.51 28.53 -18.14
CA LYS A 54 -5.31 27.93 -18.72
C LYS A 54 -4.07 28.23 -17.89
N ALA A 55 -3.93 29.47 -17.41
CA ALA A 55 -2.83 29.86 -16.54
C ALA A 55 -2.88 29.14 -15.18
N ALA A 56 -4.06 28.93 -14.59
CA ALA A 56 -4.24 28.16 -13.37
C ALA A 56 -3.97 26.66 -13.58
N ASP A 57 -4.39 26.10 -14.72
CA ASP A 57 -4.17 24.71 -15.11
C ASP A 57 -2.67 24.42 -15.29
N MET A 58 -1.96 25.32 -15.98
CA MET A 58 -0.51 25.18 -16.15
C MET A 58 0.24 25.25 -14.81
N LYS A 59 -0.23 26.06 -13.85
CA LYS A 59 0.31 26.05 -12.48
C LYS A 59 0.05 24.72 -11.77
N ALA A 60 -1.14 24.15 -11.95
CA ALA A 60 -1.48 22.84 -11.38
C ALA A 60 -0.59 21.73 -11.98
N LEU A 61 -0.40 21.73 -13.30
CA LEU A 61 0.49 20.80 -14.01
C LEU A 61 1.93 20.93 -13.52
N ALA A 62 2.44 22.15 -13.34
CA ALA A 62 3.79 22.39 -12.83
C ALA A 62 3.98 21.86 -11.39
N ILE A 63 2.97 21.99 -10.53
CA ILE A 63 2.99 21.41 -9.17
C ILE A 63 3.06 19.89 -9.25
N VAL A 64 2.20 19.25 -10.05
CA VAL A 64 2.19 17.80 -10.23
C VAL A 64 3.55 17.34 -10.74
N ALA A 65 4.07 17.92 -11.83
CA ALA A 65 5.35 17.53 -12.43
C ALA A 65 6.54 17.65 -11.47
N LYS A 66 6.55 18.66 -10.59
CA LYS A 66 7.60 18.85 -9.58
C LYS A 66 7.58 17.76 -8.50
N MET A 67 6.43 17.12 -8.27
CA MET A 67 6.28 16.03 -7.31
C MET A 67 6.55 14.65 -7.92
N LEU A 68 7.12 14.58 -9.12
CA LEU A 68 7.43 13.34 -9.82
C LEU A 68 8.93 13.08 -9.86
N SER A 69 9.32 11.81 -9.82
CA SER A 69 10.67 11.40 -10.22
C SER A 69 10.85 11.58 -11.74
N PRO A 70 12.10 11.68 -12.24
CA PRO A 70 12.36 11.88 -13.67
C PRO A 70 11.67 10.86 -14.58
N THR A 71 11.54 9.61 -14.11
CA THR A 71 10.85 8.53 -14.83
C THR A 71 9.39 8.90 -15.14
N TYR A 72 8.63 9.37 -14.15
CA TYR A 72 7.22 9.71 -14.35
C TYR A 72 7.03 11.11 -14.93
N GLN A 73 8.00 12.02 -14.80
CA GLN A 73 8.01 13.25 -15.60
C GLN A 73 8.03 12.93 -17.09
N SER A 74 8.84 11.95 -17.50
CA SER A 74 8.85 11.48 -18.90
C SER A 74 7.51 10.87 -19.33
N MET A 75 6.77 10.24 -18.41
CA MET A 75 5.47 9.62 -18.69
C MET A 75 4.39 10.66 -19.01
N ILE A 76 4.42 11.82 -18.36
CA ILE A 76 3.44 12.91 -18.56
C ILE A 76 3.95 14.00 -19.52
N ARG A 77 5.06 13.76 -20.23
CA ARG A 77 5.76 14.79 -21.03
C ARG A 77 4.86 15.45 -22.07
N GLU A 78 3.99 14.66 -22.70
CA GLU A 78 3.08 15.11 -23.75
C GLU A 78 1.73 15.60 -23.19
N SER A 79 1.52 15.52 -21.87
CA SER A 79 0.29 16.00 -21.25
C SER A 79 0.21 17.52 -21.30
N THR A 80 -0.90 18.01 -21.83
CA THR A 80 -1.14 19.45 -22.04
C THR A 80 -1.93 20.10 -20.91
N THR A 81 -2.60 19.28 -20.09
CA THR A 81 -3.40 19.75 -18.94
C THR A 81 -3.02 19.02 -17.66
N ALA A 82 -3.28 19.65 -16.52
CA ALA A 82 -3.08 19.02 -15.21
C ALA A 82 -3.93 17.75 -15.06
N PHE A 83 -5.16 17.79 -15.56
CA PHE A 83 -6.07 16.63 -15.55
C PHE A 83 -5.51 15.46 -16.36
N GLU A 84 -5.02 15.71 -17.57
CA GLU A 84 -4.44 14.65 -18.43
C GLU A 84 -3.22 13.99 -17.78
N ALA A 85 -2.31 14.78 -17.21
CA ALA A 85 -1.15 14.26 -16.48
C ALA A 85 -1.59 13.42 -15.27
N TRP A 86 -2.57 13.93 -14.51
CA TRP A 86 -3.12 13.24 -13.34
C TRP A 86 -3.77 11.90 -13.72
N GLU A 87 -4.57 11.87 -14.77
CA GLU A 87 -5.24 10.66 -15.27
C GLU A 87 -4.25 9.65 -15.85
N THR A 88 -3.18 10.10 -16.50
CA THR A 88 -2.11 9.23 -17.00
C THR A 88 -1.42 8.50 -15.86
N LEU A 89 -0.99 9.24 -14.83
CA LEU A 89 -0.38 8.66 -13.63
C LEU A 89 -1.37 7.74 -12.91
N ARG A 90 -2.59 8.21 -12.65
CA ARG A 90 -3.63 7.40 -12.01
C ARG A 90 -3.89 6.12 -12.80
N GLY A 91 -4.03 6.20 -14.12
CA GLY A 91 -4.26 5.04 -14.97
C GLY A 91 -3.12 4.02 -14.89
N PHE A 92 -1.87 4.47 -14.91
CA PHE A 92 -0.70 3.61 -14.77
C PHE A 92 -0.67 2.92 -13.40
N PHE A 93 -0.69 3.71 -12.33
CA PHE A 93 -0.54 3.18 -10.97
C PHE A 93 -1.77 2.46 -10.48
N VAL A 94 -3.00 2.87 -10.81
CA VAL A 94 -4.21 2.14 -10.42
C VAL A 94 -4.29 0.79 -11.14
N LYS A 95 -3.86 0.69 -12.41
CA LYS A 95 -3.79 -0.61 -13.10
C LYS A 95 -2.71 -1.50 -12.51
N GLN A 96 -1.51 -0.97 -12.26
CA GLN A 96 -0.42 -1.72 -11.64
C GLN A 96 -0.77 -2.15 -10.21
N THR A 97 -1.38 -1.26 -9.42
CA THR A 97 -1.85 -1.59 -8.06
C THR A 97 -2.99 -2.59 -8.11
N LEU A 98 -3.95 -2.54 -9.05
CA LEU A 98 -4.98 -3.58 -9.16
C LEU A 98 -4.35 -4.94 -9.43
N HIS A 99 -3.41 -5.04 -10.37
CA HIS A 99 -2.67 -6.28 -10.61
C HIS A 99 -1.95 -6.75 -9.35
N ASN A 100 -1.20 -5.87 -8.69
CA ASN A 100 -0.46 -6.20 -7.46
C ASN A 100 -1.39 -6.60 -6.31
N ARG A 101 -2.51 -5.90 -6.12
CA ARG A 101 -3.55 -6.21 -5.13
C ARG A 101 -4.13 -7.60 -5.37
N VAL A 102 -4.44 -7.93 -6.63
CA VAL A 102 -4.92 -9.27 -7.00
C VAL A 102 -3.86 -10.34 -6.70
N GLN A 103 -2.60 -10.12 -7.05
CA GLN A 103 -1.52 -11.07 -6.76
C GLN A 103 -1.31 -11.26 -5.26
N LEU A 104 -1.24 -10.16 -4.50
CA LEU A 104 -1.08 -10.19 -3.05
C LEU A 104 -2.27 -10.84 -2.34
N ARG A 105 -3.50 -10.62 -2.80
CA ARG A 105 -4.68 -11.32 -2.27
C ARG A 105 -4.65 -12.81 -2.59
N LYS A 106 -4.22 -13.21 -3.79
CA LYS A 106 -4.00 -14.63 -4.10
C LYS A 106 -2.94 -15.26 -3.20
N GLU A 107 -1.83 -14.57 -2.98
CA GLU A 107 -0.76 -14.99 -2.08
C GLU A 107 -1.28 -15.13 -0.63
N LEU A 108 -2.10 -14.18 -0.16
CA LEU A 108 -2.73 -14.20 1.16
C LEU A 108 -3.69 -15.39 1.32
N HIS A 109 -4.54 -15.65 0.32
CA HIS A 109 -5.48 -16.78 0.37
C HIS A 109 -4.80 -18.14 0.24
N ALA A 110 -3.64 -18.21 -0.42
CA ALA A 110 -2.83 -19.42 -0.53
C ALA A 110 -1.76 -19.51 0.57
N PHE A 111 -1.77 -18.59 1.55
CA PHE A 111 -0.73 -18.51 2.56
C PHE A 111 -0.82 -19.70 3.51
N ALA A 112 0.22 -20.53 3.48
CA ALA A 112 0.36 -21.73 4.30
C ALA A 112 1.83 -21.93 4.68
N LEU A 113 2.06 -22.51 5.85
CA LEU A 113 3.39 -22.94 6.26
C LEU A 113 3.84 -24.08 5.35
N GLY A 114 4.99 -23.90 4.69
CA GLY A 114 5.57 -24.91 3.81
C GLY A 114 6.02 -26.15 4.57
N GLN A 115 6.08 -27.29 3.88
CA GLN A 115 6.61 -28.52 4.46
C GLN A 115 8.09 -28.34 4.83
N GLY A 116 8.43 -28.51 6.11
CA GLY A 116 9.77 -28.26 6.63
C GLY A 116 10.16 -26.77 6.71
N GLU A 117 9.21 -25.85 6.50
CA GLU A 117 9.43 -24.43 6.77
C GLU A 117 9.49 -24.17 8.27
N ASP A 118 10.41 -23.33 8.68
CA ASP A 118 10.56 -22.87 10.05
C ASP A 118 9.42 -21.89 10.41
N LEU A 119 8.74 -22.13 11.54
CA LEU A 119 7.60 -21.31 11.97
C LEU A 119 7.96 -19.83 12.12
N MET A 120 9.19 -19.52 12.54
CA MET A 120 9.63 -18.13 12.69
C MET A 120 9.79 -17.44 11.34
N LYS A 121 10.34 -18.13 10.34
CA LYS A 121 10.39 -17.63 8.96
C LYS A 121 8.99 -17.40 8.40
N HIS A 122 8.04 -18.28 8.70
CA HIS A 122 6.65 -18.15 8.28
C HIS A 122 5.97 -16.91 8.86
N ILE A 123 6.13 -16.64 10.16
CA ILE A 123 5.58 -15.43 10.80
C ILE A 123 6.18 -14.16 10.16
N VAL A 124 7.48 -14.15 9.86
CA VAL A 124 8.13 -13.02 9.18
C VAL A 124 7.58 -12.83 7.76
N ARG A 125 7.39 -13.92 7.00
CA ARG A 125 6.74 -13.91 5.67
C ARG A 125 5.33 -13.34 5.73
N PHE A 126 4.58 -13.69 6.76
CA PHE A 126 3.23 -13.17 6.97
C PHE A 126 3.23 -11.65 7.22
N ASP A 127 4.18 -11.15 8.01
CA ASP A 127 4.33 -9.71 8.27
C ASP A 127 4.76 -8.90 7.04
N ASP A 128 5.66 -9.47 6.23
CA ASP A 128 6.04 -8.90 4.94
C ASP A 128 4.83 -8.81 4.02
N LEU A 129 4.03 -9.88 3.91
CA LEU A 129 2.82 -9.91 3.09
C LEU A 129 1.79 -8.87 3.54
N CYS A 130 1.54 -8.75 4.85
CA CYS A 130 0.65 -7.72 5.40
C CYS A 130 1.16 -6.30 5.10
N SER A 131 2.48 -6.09 5.16
CA SER A 131 3.11 -4.80 4.85
C SER A 131 3.00 -4.45 3.37
N ARG A 132 3.20 -5.43 2.48
CA ARG A 132 3.02 -5.28 1.02
C ARG A 132 1.57 -4.98 0.64
N LEU A 133 0.60 -5.60 1.30
CA LEU A 133 -0.83 -5.27 1.15
C LEU A 133 -1.12 -3.82 1.57
N ALA A 134 -0.62 -3.39 2.73
CA ALA A 134 -0.79 -2.02 3.19
C ALA A 134 -0.17 -0.99 2.22
N ALA A 135 0.99 -1.29 1.64
CA ALA A 135 1.66 -0.43 0.67
C ALA A 135 0.85 -0.20 -0.62
N VAL A 136 0.03 -1.18 -1.02
CA VAL A 136 -0.90 -1.06 -2.17
C VAL A 136 -2.30 -0.57 -1.77
N GLY A 137 -2.45 -0.04 -0.55
CA GLY A 137 -3.71 0.51 -0.05
C GLY A 137 -4.75 -0.52 0.38
N GLU A 138 -4.35 -1.79 0.58
CA GLU A 138 -5.22 -2.83 1.13
C GLU A 138 -5.08 -2.90 2.64
N THR A 139 -6.20 -2.75 3.35
CA THR A 139 -6.27 -2.97 4.80
C THR A 139 -6.82 -4.36 5.08
N VAL A 140 -6.02 -5.18 5.77
CA VAL A 140 -6.44 -6.46 6.37
C VAL A 140 -6.63 -6.20 7.86
N SER A 141 -7.83 -6.45 8.40
CA SER A 141 -8.13 -6.20 9.81
C SER A 141 -7.27 -7.09 10.71
N GLU A 142 -7.09 -6.69 11.98
CA GLU A 142 -6.33 -7.52 12.92
C GLU A 142 -6.96 -8.91 13.10
N ASP A 143 -8.28 -8.98 13.20
CA ASP A 143 -9.03 -10.24 13.28
C ASP A 143 -8.81 -11.12 12.03
N GLU A 144 -8.86 -10.53 10.83
CA GLU A 144 -8.61 -11.25 9.58
C GLU A 144 -7.17 -11.77 9.52
N ARG A 145 -6.19 -10.96 9.98
CA ARG A 145 -4.80 -11.39 10.08
C ARG A 145 -4.63 -12.56 11.05
N LEU A 146 -5.31 -12.52 12.19
CA LEU A 146 -5.27 -13.60 13.17
C LEU A 146 -5.82 -14.89 12.58
N VAL A 147 -7.01 -14.83 11.95
CA VAL A 147 -7.65 -15.98 11.30
C VAL A 147 -6.76 -16.59 10.22
N ILE A 148 -6.16 -15.76 9.36
CA ILE A 148 -5.28 -16.24 8.28
C ILE A 148 -4.01 -16.86 8.86
N LEU A 149 -3.37 -16.23 9.85
CA LEU A 149 -2.15 -16.76 10.45
C LEU A 149 -2.41 -18.12 11.09
N LEU A 150 -3.46 -18.26 11.91
CA LEU A 150 -3.79 -19.53 12.56
C LEU A 150 -4.21 -20.61 11.56
N GLY A 151 -5.01 -20.24 10.56
CA GLY A 151 -5.45 -21.16 9.50
C GLY A 151 -4.35 -21.57 8.52
N SER A 152 -3.23 -20.86 8.49
CA SER A 152 -2.08 -21.17 7.64
C SER A 152 -1.17 -22.28 8.20
N LEU A 153 -1.39 -22.69 9.46
CA LEU A 153 -0.57 -23.68 10.14
C LEU A 153 -1.04 -25.11 9.82
N PRO A 154 -0.13 -26.08 9.71
CA PRO A 154 -0.48 -27.48 9.46
C PRO A 154 -1.06 -28.13 10.72
N PRO A 155 -1.70 -29.31 10.59
CA PRO A 155 -2.37 -30.00 11.70
C PRO A 155 -1.51 -30.26 12.93
N GLU A 156 -0.18 -30.30 12.77
CA GLU A 156 0.80 -30.42 13.86
C GLU A 156 0.67 -29.30 14.92
N TYR A 157 0.12 -28.14 14.53
CA TYR A 157 -0.10 -26.99 15.42
C TYR A 157 -1.56 -26.86 15.92
N ASP A 158 -2.47 -27.78 15.58
CA ASP A 158 -3.90 -27.69 15.93
C ASP A 158 -4.15 -27.53 17.43
N ALA A 159 -3.35 -28.22 18.26
CA ALA A 159 -3.46 -28.10 19.71
C ALA A 159 -3.20 -26.66 20.17
N MET A 160 -2.23 -25.99 19.54
CA MET A 160 -1.89 -24.60 19.83
C MET A 160 -2.96 -23.63 19.34
N VAL A 161 -3.43 -23.84 18.11
CA VAL A 161 -4.52 -23.04 17.53
C VAL A 161 -5.74 -23.05 18.46
N ARG A 162 -6.14 -24.22 18.97
CA ARG A 162 -7.27 -24.32 19.92
C ARG A 162 -7.04 -23.58 21.24
N ILE A 163 -5.81 -23.60 21.77
CA ILE A 163 -5.47 -22.85 22.99
C ILE A 163 -5.61 -21.35 22.73
N ILE A 164 -5.14 -20.88 21.57
CA ILE A 164 -5.22 -19.48 21.16
C ILE A 164 -6.69 -19.07 20.95
N GLU A 165 -7.50 -19.88 20.26
CA GLU A 165 -8.93 -19.64 20.04
C GLU A 165 -9.74 -19.58 21.35
N ALA A 166 -9.37 -20.38 22.35
CA ALA A 166 -10.04 -20.40 23.65
C ALA A 166 -9.78 -19.12 24.48
N HIS A 167 -8.72 -18.36 24.17
CA HIS A 167 -8.46 -17.07 24.81
C HIS A 167 -9.28 -15.97 24.13
N GLY A 168 -10.42 -15.60 24.73
CA GLY A 168 -11.42 -14.72 24.10
C GLY A 168 -11.00 -13.29 23.74
N LYS A 169 -9.80 -12.82 24.12
CA LYS A 169 -9.21 -11.56 23.64
C LYS A 169 -7.74 -11.78 23.28
N MET A 170 -7.53 -12.39 22.12
CA MET A 170 -6.19 -12.59 21.58
C MET A 170 -5.87 -11.50 20.56
N THR A 171 -4.76 -10.77 20.74
CA THR A 171 -4.22 -9.90 19.70
C THR A 171 -3.33 -10.67 18.73
N LEU A 172 -3.04 -10.09 17.56
CA LEU A 172 -2.10 -10.71 16.62
C LEU A 172 -0.70 -10.86 17.25
N LEU A 173 -0.32 -9.91 18.11
CA LEU A 173 0.96 -9.96 18.83
C LEU A 173 0.99 -11.13 19.82
N ASP A 174 -0.05 -11.28 20.64
CA ASP A 174 -0.15 -12.35 21.63
C ASP A 174 -0.09 -13.72 20.96
N ALA A 175 -0.83 -13.91 19.85
CA ALA A 175 -0.82 -15.16 19.10
C ALA A 175 0.59 -15.50 18.56
N LYS A 176 1.31 -14.52 18.00
CA LYS A 176 2.68 -14.72 17.53
C LYS A 176 3.66 -15.04 18.66
N GLU A 177 3.48 -14.42 19.83
CA GLU A 177 4.30 -14.74 21.00
C GLU A 177 4.07 -16.17 21.48
N MET A 178 2.81 -16.62 21.53
CA MET A 178 2.48 -18.00 21.91
C MET A 178 3.06 -19.01 20.93
N LEU A 179 2.89 -18.79 19.62
CA LEU A 179 3.47 -19.62 18.58
C LEU A 179 5.00 -19.71 18.68
N ARG A 180 5.67 -18.58 18.93
CA ARG A 180 7.13 -18.53 19.13
C ARG A 180 7.58 -19.35 20.35
N ARG A 181 6.90 -19.21 21.49
CA ARG A 181 7.27 -19.93 22.72
C ARG A 181 7.18 -21.43 22.53
N GLU A 182 6.17 -21.88 21.81
CA GLU A 182 5.90 -23.31 21.59
C GLU A 182 6.85 -23.92 20.57
N PHE A 183 7.18 -23.17 19.52
CA PHE A 183 8.26 -23.56 18.60
C PHE A 183 9.58 -23.80 19.34
N GLU A 184 9.95 -22.91 20.27
CA GLU A 184 11.16 -23.08 21.10
C GLU A 184 11.06 -24.29 22.04
N VAL A 185 9.87 -24.64 22.52
CA VAL A 185 9.65 -25.83 23.38
C VAL A 185 9.76 -27.11 22.57
N VAL A 186 9.14 -27.17 21.38
CA VAL A 186 9.18 -28.33 20.48
C VAL A 186 10.62 -28.59 20.03
N LYS A 187 11.32 -27.55 19.55
CA LYS A 187 12.71 -27.67 19.11
C LYS A 187 13.65 -28.17 20.22
N LYS A 188 13.47 -27.68 21.46
CA LYS A 188 14.26 -28.15 22.63
C LYS A 188 13.96 -29.59 23.05
N ARG A 189 12.79 -30.13 22.68
CA ARG A 189 12.47 -31.55 22.92
C ARG A 189 13.15 -32.43 21.87
N GLU A 190 13.10 -32.02 20.61
CA GLU A 190 13.77 -32.72 19.49
C GLU A 190 15.29 -32.73 19.62
N GLU A 191 15.92 -31.67 20.14
CA GLU A 191 17.38 -31.63 20.37
C GLU A 191 17.86 -32.50 21.55
N LYS A 192 16.94 -33.02 22.36
CA LYS A 192 17.25 -33.86 23.55
C LYS A 192 17.00 -35.35 23.34
N GLU A 193 16.40 -35.73 22.21
CA GLU A 193 16.19 -37.12 21.77
C GLU A 193 17.30 -37.55 20.80
#